data_AF-A0AAD0QYT5-F1
#
_entry.id   AF-A0AAD0QYT5-F1
#
_cell.length_a   1.000
_cell.length_b   1.000
_cell.length_c   1.000
_cell.angle_alpha   90.00
_cell.angle_beta   90.00
_cell.angle_gamma   90.00
#
_symmetry.space_group_name_H-M   'P 1'
#
loop_
_entity.id
_entity.type
_entity.pdbx_description
1 polymer ?
#
loop_
_entity_poly.entity_id
_entity_poly.type
_entity_poly.pdbx_seq_one_letter_code
_entity_poly.pdbx_strand_id
1 'polypeptide(L)'
;MTCINLPSNQQAAISDVDEATLRAAVRKCLDEERIGPIHGLGLSDCGSYVGTKLHAFQQAVAEYSKAKAHAKRERTRQDALRAGSDLVHAVQQMKGRLETERQEGELFFIDDQIRPTFHLSKRLSVQVSFRWRASPSADWKHGHLTFVYDFSPQPSYTLPLPKRKPSAAQAARDLEDSLYREWERLKAQALFSMREFFREGGDGDAVPEVFAVRPSPYGGGLNNFSCNFWQPERPAL
;
A
#
# COMPACT_ATOMS: atom_id res chain seq x y z
N MET A 1 6.10 -6.50 2.79
CA MET A 1 6.72 -5.78 1.68
C MET A 1 5.78 -4.68 1.22
N THR A 2 6.03 -3.46 1.72
CA THR A 2 5.33 -2.26 1.26
C THR A 2 5.91 -1.80 -0.07
N CYS A 3 5.05 -1.64 -1.08
CA CYS A 3 5.36 -0.98 -2.35
C CYS A 3 4.45 0.24 -2.52
N ILE A 4 5.01 1.33 -3.05
CA ILE A 4 4.27 2.56 -3.36
C ILE A 4 3.93 2.66 -4.84
N ASN A 5 4.67 1.97 -5.70
CA ASN A 5 4.48 1.92 -7.14
C ASN A 5 3.63 0.70 -7.52
N LEU A 6 2.76 0.86 -8.52
CA LEU A 6 2.07 -0.27 -9.13
C LEU A 6 3.08 -1.13 -9.93
N PRO A 7 3.14 -2.45 -9.71
CA PRO A 7 3.95 -3.35 -10.54
C PRO A 7 3.54 -3.31 -12.01
N SER A 8 4.49 -3.39 -12.95
CA SER A 8 4.23 -3.24 -14.38
C SER A 8 3.16 -4.20 -14.93
N ASN A 9 3.10 -5.44 -14.43
CA ASN A 9 2.07 -6.40 -14.79
C ASN A 9 0.67 -5.96 -14.32
N GLN A 10 0.57 -5.39 -13.12
CA GLN A 10 -0.70 -4.82 -12.62
C GLN A 10 -1.09 -3.58 -13.41
N GLN A 11 -0.13 -2.73 -13.78
CA GLN A 11 -0.41 -1.55 -14.61
C GLN A 11 -1.02 -1.93 -15.97
N ALA A 12 -0.45 -2.95 -16.64
CA ALA A 12 -0.98 -3.46 -17.90
C ALA A 12 -2.40 -4.01 -17.72
N ALA A 13 -2.61 -4.89 -16.73
CA ALA A 13 -3.92 -5.45 -16.44
C ALA A 13 -4.98 -4.38 -16.17
N ILE A 14 -4.67 -3.38 -15.33
CA ILE A 14 -5.58 -2.26 -15.01
C ILE A 14 -5.90 -1.43 -16.27
N SER A 15 -4.90 -1.20 -17.12
CA SER A 15 -5.06 -0.43 -18.37
C SER A 15 -5.96 -1.13 -19.38
N ASP A 16 -5.91 -2.46 -19.44
CA ASP A 16 -6.65 -3.27 -20.42
C ASP A 16 -8.14 -3.45 -20.07
N VAL A 17 -8.53 -3.24 -18.81
CA VAL A 17 -9.95 -3.35 -18.41
C VAL A 17 -10.77 -2.24 -19.03
N ASP A 18 -11.69 -2.57 -19.93
CA ASP A 18 -12.74 -1.64 -20.35
C ASP A 18 -13.84 -1.53 -19.28
N GLU A 19 -14.06 -0.31 -18.77
CA GLU A 19 -15.07 -0.02 -17.76
C GLU A 19 -16.50 -0.21 -18.25
N ALA A 20 -16.77 0.08 -19.53
CA ALA A 20 -18.09 -0.12 -20.11
C ALA A 20 -18.41 -1.61 -20.20
N THR A 21 -17.44 -2.40 -20.68
CA THR A 21 -17.51 -3.86 -20.70
C THR A 21 -17.65 -4.45 -19.30
N LEU A 22 -16.91 -3.93 -18.31
CA LEU A 22 -17.04 -4.36 -16.90
C LEU A 22 -18.44 -4.10 -16.35
N ARG A 23 -18.99 -2.89 -16.55
CA ARG A 23 -20.35 -2.54 -16.10
C ARG A 23 -21.40 -3.43 -16.76
N ALA A 24 -21.25 -3.71 -18.07
CA ALA A 24 -22.12 -4.61 -18.80
C ALA A 24 -22.03 -6.05 -18.27
N ALA A 25 -20.82 -6.55 -17.99
CA ALA A 25 -20.60 -7.87 -17.43
C ALA A 25 -21.21 -8.01 -16.02
N VAL A 26 -21.03 -7.01 -15.14
CA VAL A 26 -21.63 -6.99 -13.80
C VAL A 26 -23.16 -7.05 -13.90
N ARG A 27 -23.76 -6.26 -14.79
CA ARG A 27 -25.21 -6.29 -15.01
C ARG A 27 -25.68 -7.65 -15.51
N LYS A 28 -24.98 -8.21 -16.49
CA LYS A 28 -25.27 -9.54 -17.05
C LYS A 28 -25.17 -10.63 -15.98
N CYS A 29 -24.21 -10.55 -15.05
CA CYS A 29 -24.10 -11.49 -13.96
C CYS A 29 -25.31 -11.46 -13.01
N LEU A 30 -25.89 -10.28 -12.79
CA LEU A 30 -27.08 -10.11 -11.96
C LEU A 30 -28.35 -10.59 -12.67
N ASP A 31 -28.44 -10.34 -13.98
CA ASP A 31 -29.58 -10.76 -14.80
C ASP A 31 -29.60 -12.30 -15.00
N GLU A 32 -28.43 -12.92 -15.19
CA GLU A 32 -28.29 -14.38 -15.38
C GLU A 32 -28.10 -15.15 -14.06
N GLU A 33 -27.96 -14.46 -12.93
CA GLU A 33 -27.64 -15.03 -11.61
C GLU A 33 -26.38 -15.92 -11.63
N ARG A 34 -25.43 -15.58 -12.51
CA ARG A 34 -24.23 -16.37 -12.80
C ARG A 34 -23.03 -15.48 -12.98
N ILE A 35 -21.87 -15.99 -12.58
CA ILE A 35 -20.63 -15.22 -12.57
C ILE A 35 -19.82 -15.32 -13.87
N GLY A 36 -20.24 -16.20 -14.79
CA GLY A 36 -19.58 -16.48 -16.08
C GLY A 36 -19.12 -15.24 -16.86
N PRO A 37 -19.97 -14.20 -17.03
CA PRO A 37 -19.62 -13.01 -17.80
C PRO A 37 -18.38 -12.24 -17.32
N ILE A 38 -17.94 -12.42 -16.06
CA ILE A 38 -16.83 -11.65 -15.48
C ILE A 38 -15.46 -12.34 -15.59
N HIS A 39 -15.43 -13.66 -15.82
CA HIS A 39 -14.19 -14.45 -15.77
C HIS A 39 -13.19 -14.14 -16.91
N GLY A 40 -13.63 -13.47 -17.99
CA GLY A 40 -12.78 -13.09 -19.11
C GLY A 40 -12.09 -11.72 -18.97
N LEU A 41 -12.33 -10.97 -17.89
CA LEU A 41 -11.88 -9.58 -17.76
C LEU A 41 -10.53 -9.39 -17.05
N GLY A 42 -9.84 -10.48 -16.67
CA GLY A 42 -8.51 -10.38 -16.04
C GLY A 42 -8.45 -9.62 -14.70
N LEU A 43 -9.59 -9.45 -14.02
CA LEU A 43 -9.70 -8.59 -12.83
C LEU A 43 -8.87 -9.08 -11.63
N SER A 44 -8.49 -10.37 -11.61
CA SER A 44 -7.57 -10.93 -10.61
C SER A 44 -6.16 -10.33 -10.72
N ASP A 45 -5.76 -9.94 -11.93
CA ASP A 45 -4.40 -9.49 -12.22
C ASP A 45 -4.24 -7.99 -11.94
N CYS A 46 -5.35 -7.28 -11.70
CA CYS A 46 -5.39 -5.86 -11.32
C CYS A 46 -4.95 -5.60 -9.85
N GLY A 47 -4.50 -6.64 -9.14
CA GLY A 47 -4.01 -6.55 -7.76
C GLY A 47 -5.02 -6.93 -6.69
N SER A 48 -4.54 -7.04 -5.45
CA SER A 48 -5.31 -7.59 -4.31
C SER A 48 -6.56 -6.78 -3.95
N TYR A 49 -6.52 -5.46 -4.17
CA TYR A 49 -7.66 -4.58 -3.91
C TYR A 49 -8.85 -4.91 -4.81
N VAL A 50 -8.64 -4.97 -6.13
CA VAL A 50 -9.66 -5.38 -7.11
C VAL A 50 -10.03 -6.85 -6.90
N GLY A 51 -9.05 -7.73 -6.66
CA GLY A 51 -9.29 -9.15 -6.40
C GLY A 51 -10.22 -9.40 -5.20
N THR A 52 -10.07 -8.63 -4.12
CA THR A 52 -10.95 -8.73 -2.93
C THR A 52 -12.38 -8.30 -3.26
N LYS A 53 -12.56 -7.23 -4.03
CA LYS A 53 -13.88 -6.76 -4.48
C LYS A 53 -14.53 -7.72 -5.46
N LEU A 54 -13.73 -8.33 -6.34
CA LEU A 54 -14.17 -9.39 -7.24
C LEU A 54 -14.71 -10.56 -6.43
N HIS A 55 -13.93 -11.08 -5.48
CA HIS A 55 -14.36 -12.20 -4.64
C HIS A 55 -15.65 -11.89 -3.87
N ALA A 56 -15.77 -10.69 -3.29
CA ALA A 56 -16.99 -10.26 -2.61
C ALA A 56 -18.21 -10.25 -3.55
N PHE A 57 -18.04 -9.78 -4.79
CA PHE A 57 -19.10 -9.83 -5.81
C PHE A 57 -19.48 -11.27 -6.19
N GLN A 58 -18.49 -12.14 -6.39
CA GLN A 58 -18.73 -13.56 -6.71
C GLN A 58 -19.55 -14.25 -5.60
N GLN A 59 -19.23 -13.97 -4.33
CA GLN A 59 -19.98 -14.48 -3.18
C GLN A 59 -21.42 -13.94 -3.17
N ALA A 60 -21.61 -12.64 -3.37
CA ALA A 60 -22.94 -12.03 -3.36
C ALA A 60 -23.86 -12.59 -4.48
N VAL A 61 -23.33 -12.80 -5.69
CA VAL A 61 -24.08 -13.44 -6.79
C VAL A 61 -24.42 -14.90 -6.46
N ALA A 62 -23.50 -15.63 -5.83
CA ALA A 62 -23.74 -17.01 -5.41
C ALA A 62 -24.79 -17.13 -4.29
N GLU A 63 -24.90 -16.14 -3.41
CA GLU A 63 -25.96 -16.07 -2.40
C GLU A 63 -27.31 -15.69 -3.00
N TYR A 64 -27.31 -14.73 -3.94
CA TYR A 64 -28.50 -14.31 -4.67
C TYR A 64 -29.14 -15.47 -5.45
N SER A 65 -28.34 -16.24 -6.18
CA SER A 65 -28.84 -17.40 -6.96
C SER A 65 -29.42 -18.52 -6.10
N LYS A 66 -28.98 -18.64 -4.83
CA LYS A 66 -29.49 -19.62 -3.87
C LYS A 66 -30.74 -19.14 -3.13
N ALA A 67 -31.05 -17.84 -3.15
CA ALA A 67 -32.14 -17.25 -2.40
C ALA A 67 -33.50 -17.53 -3.07
N LYS A 68 -34.36 -18.28 -2.36
CA LYS A 68 -35.71 -18.65 -2.83
C LYS A 68 -36.83 -17.81 -2.20
N ALA A 69 -36.68 -17.42 -0.94
CA ALA A 69 -37.70 -16.62 -0.23
C ALA A 69 -37.66 -15.17 -0.71
N HIS A 70 -38.83 -14.57 -0.99
CA HIS A 70 -38.95 -13.22 -1.57
C HIS A 70 -38.12 -12.17 -0.81
N ALA A 71 -38.29 -12.05 0.50
CA ALA A 71 -37.55 -11.09 1.33
C ALA A 71 -36.02 -11.32 1.30
N LYS A 72 -35.60 -12.59 1.27
CA LYS A 72 -34.17 -12.94 1.19
C LYS A 72 -33.59 -12.67 -0.20
N ARG A 73 -34.38 -12.92 -1.24
CA ARG A 73 -34.01 -12.70 -2.64
C ARG A 73 -33.84 -11.22 -2.94
N GLU A 74 -34.74 -10.38 -2.44
CA GLU A 74 -34.61 -8.92 -2.59
C GLU A 74 -33.36 -8.38 -1.86
N ARG A 75 -33.12 -8.81 -0.61
CA ARG A 75 -31.91 -8.43 0.13
C ARG A 75 -30.63 -8.84 -0.58
N THR A 76 -30.52 -10.12 -0.96
CA THR A 76 -29.31 -10.65 -1.63
C THR A 76 -29.10 -10.02 -3.01
N ARG A 77 -30.17 -9.62 -3.71
CA ARG A 77 -30.07 -8.82 -4.94
C ARG A 77 -29.43 -7.45 -4.69
N GLN A 78 -29.86 -6.75 -3.64
CA GLN A 78 -29.29 -5.46 -3.26
C GLN A 78 -27.82 -5.59 -2.84
N ASP A 79 -27.48 -6.62 -2.09
CA ASP A 79 -26.09 -6.93 -1.71
C ASP A 79 -25.22 -7.19 -2.94
N ALA A 80 -25.71 -7.94 -3.93
CA ALA A 80 -25.01 -8.21 -5.19
C ALA A 80 -24.86 -6.95 -6.07
N LEU A 81 -25.89 -6.09 -6.13
CA LEU A 81 -25.82 -4.78 -6.80
C LEU A 81 -24.76 -3.88 -6.18
N ARG A 82 -24.70 -3.83 -4.84
CA ARG A 82 -23.69 -3.07 -4.10
C ARG A 82 -22.30 -3.62 -4.36
N ALA A 83 -22.10 -4.93 -4.24
CA ALA A 83 -20.80 -5.56 -4.49
C ALA A 83 -20.33 -5.36 -5.95
N GLY A 84 -21.24 -5.37 -6.92
CA GLY A 84 -20.93 -5.07 -8.32
C GLY A 84 -20.52 -3.60 -8.54
N SER A 85 -21.20 -2.67 -7.87
CA SER A 85 -20.85 -1.24 -7.90
C SER A 85 -19.49 -0.98 -7.24
N ASP A 86 -19.23 -1.62 -6.10
CA ASP A 86 -17.95 -1.58 -5.40
C ASP A 86 -16.80 -2.09 -6.28
N LEU A 87 -17.03 -3.17 -7.05
CA LEU A 87 -16.03 -3.71 -7.97
C LEU A 87 -15.72 -2.75 -9.12
N VAL A 88 -16.76 -2.18 -9.74
CA VAL A 88 -16.57 -1.16 -10.79
C VAL A 88 -15.81 0.04 -10.23
N HIS A 89 -16.19 0.53 -9.05
CA HIS A 89 -15.53 1.65 -8.42
C HIS A 89 -14.07 1.35 -8.08
N ALA A 90 -13.76 0.14 -7.61
CA ALA A 90 -12.40 -0.26 -7.33
C ALA A 90 -11.50 -0.24 -8.56
N VAL A 91 -12.00 -0.71 -9.72
CA VAL A 91 -11.26 -0.63 -10.99
C VAL A 91 -11.05 0.83 -11.40
N GLN A 92 -12.07 1.67 -11.29
CA GLN A 92 -11.96 3.11 -11.59
C GLN A 92 -10.93 3.82 -10.71
N GLN A 93 -10.92 3.53 -9.41
CA GLN A 93 -9.91 4.08 -8.49
C GLN A 93 -8.50 3.63 -8.87
N MET A 94 -8.32 2.37 -9.24
CA MET A 94 -7.01 1.85 -9.67
C MET A 94 -6.54 2.46 -10.98
N LYS A 95 -7.44 2.73 -11.93
CA LYS A 95 -7.12 3.48 -13.15
C LYS A 95 -6.72 4.93 -12.85
N GLY A 96 -7.47 5.63 -12.01
CA GLY A 96 -7.10 6.99 -11.59
C GLY A 96 -5.74 7.03 -10.88
N ARG A 97 -5.45 6.02 -10.04
CA ARG A 97 -4.11 5.84 -9.44
C ARG A 97 -3.03 5.63 -10.50
N LEU A 98 -3.28 4.79 -11.51
CA LEU A 98 -2.34 4.54 -12.61
C LEU A 98 -2.04 5.83 -13.39
N GLU A 99 -3.05 6.63 -13.70
CA GLU A 99 -2.88 7.92 -14.37
C GLU A 99 -2.06 8.90 -13.52
N THR A 100 -2.35 8.96 -12.22
CA THR A 100 -1.58 9.78 -11.28
C THR A 100 -0.12 9.34 -11.22
N GLU A 101 0.16 8.03 -11.14
CA GLU A 101 1.53 7.49 -11.15
C GLU A 101 2.25 7.73 -12.49
N ARG A 102 1.52 7.73 -13.62
CA ARG A 102 2.09 8.09 -14.93
C ARG A 102 2.49 9.56 -14.98
N GLN A 103 1.62 10.46 -14.52
CA GLN A 103 1.90 11.91 -14.45
C GLN A 103 3.06 12.22 -13.51
N GLU A 104 3.07 11.63 -12.31
CA GLU A 104 4.19 11.73 -11.37
C GLU A 104 5.48 11.19 -11.98
N GLY A 105 5.40 10.02 -12.65
CA GLY A 105 6.50 9.36 -13.33
C GLY A 105 7.15 10.17 -14.46
N GLU A 106 6.47 11.20 -14.96
CA GLU A 106 7.06 12.15 -15.90
C GLU A 106 8.07 13.10 -15.23
N LEU A 107 8.00 13.31 -13.92
CA LEU A 107 8.84 14.27 -13.20
C LEU A 107 9.75 13.60 -12.17
N PHE A 108 9.28 12.56 -11.49
CA PHE A 108 10.05 11.86 -10.47
C PHE A 108 9.70 10.37 -10.41
N PHE A 109 10.62 9.58 -9.89
CA PHE A 109 10.39 8.17 -9.59
C PHE A 109 11.20 7.77 -8.35
N ILE A 110 10.55 7.06 -7.44
CA ILE A 110 11.14 6.57 -6.19
C ILE A 110 11.22 5.05 -6.27
N ASP A 111 12.40 4.50 -6.04
CA ASP A 111 12.60 3.05 -5.99
C ASP A 111 12.08 2.48 -4.66
N ASP A 112 11.04 1.65 -4.76
CA ASP A 112 10.41 0.98 -3.62
C ASP A 112 10.84 -0.49 -3.45
N GLN A 113 11.75 -0.99 -4.29
CA GLN A 113 12.30 -2.35 -4.22
C GLN A 113 13.44 -2.49 -3.19
N ILE A 114 13.31 -1.78 -2.08
CA ILE A 114 14.29 -1.81 -0.98
C ILE A 114 14.16 -3.13 -0.22
N ARG A 115 15.28 -3.81 -0.01
CA ARG A 115 15.39 -5.03 0.80
C ARG A 115 16.18 -4.75 2.07
N PRO A 116 15.86 -5.41 3.19
CA PRO A 116 16.64 -5.25 4.41
C PRO A 116 18.01 -5.88 4.24
N THR A 117 18.98 -5.39 5.01
CA THR A 117 20.26 -6.08 5.18
C THR A 117 20.03 -7.42 5.88
N PHE A 118 20.88 -8.41 5.60
CA PHE A 118 20.75 -9.79 6.11
C PHE A 118 20.60 -9.89 7.64
N HIS A 119 21.13 -8.91 8.37
CA HIS A 119 20.93 -8.79 9.81
C HIS A 119 20.49 -7.36 10.13
N LEU A 120 19.35 -7.23 10.82
CA LEU A 120 18.87 -5.96 11.34
C LEU A 120 19.47 -5.73 12.74
N SER A 121 20.03 -4.56 12.93
CA SER A 121 20.49 -4.10 14.25
C SER A 121 19.42 -3.20 14.88
N LYS A 122 19.58 -2.84 16.15
CA LYS A 122 18.73 -1.81 16.78
C LYS A 122 18.78 -0.48 16.03
N ARG A 123 19.90 -0.18 15.36
CA ARG A 123 19.99 0.92 14.43
C ARG A 123 19.50 0.45 13.07
N LEU A 124 18.25 0.77 12.77
CA LEU A 124 17.60 0.49 11.50
C LEU A 124 18.00 1.54 10.47
N SER A 125 18.18 1.11 9.23
CA SER A 125 18.42 2.03 8.12
C SER A 125 17.62 1.62 6.88
N VAL A 126 17.13 2.62 6.16
CA VAL A 126 16.44 2.46 4.87
C VAL A 126 17.03 3.48 3.92
N GLN A 127 17.70 3.00 2.88
CA GLN A 127 18.16 3.84 1.78
C GLN A 127 17.10 3.84 0.68
N VAL A 128 16.58 5.02 0.36
CA VAL A 128 15.63 5.26 -0.72
C VAL A 128 16.37 5.90 -1.88
N SER A 129 16.41 5.22 -3.01
CA SER A 129 16.95 5.77 -4.25
C SER A 129 15.82 6.43 -5.05
N PHE A 130 16.13 7.55 -5.70
CA PHE A 130 15.14 8.28 -6.48
C PHE A 130 15.79 8.98 -7.68
N ARG A 131 14.95 9.33 -8.65
CA ARG A 131 15.31 10.17 -9.78
C ARG A 131 14.27 11.25 -9.96
N TRP A 132 14.68 12.43 -10.40
CA TRP A 132 13.79 13.57 -10.64
C TRP A 132 14.32 14.42 -11.80
N ARG A 133 13.43 15.26 -12.34
CA ARG A 133 13.77 16.27 -13.35
C ARG A 133 12.78 17.43 -13.26
N ALA A 134 13.21 18.62 -13.67
CA ALA A 134 12.39 19.83 -13.58
C ALA A 134 11.24 19.87 -14.62
N SER A 135 11.38 19.16 -15.74
CA SER A 135 10.36 19.08 -16.79
C SER A 135 10.49 17.78 -17.59
N PRO A 136 9.45 17.38 -18.36
CA PRO A 136 9.50 16.16 -19.17
C PRO A 136 10.60 16.12 -20.24
N SER A 137 11.14 17.28 -20.63
CA SER A 137 12.24 17.40 -21.60
C SER A 137 13.62 17.52 -20.96
N ALA A 138 13.70 17.72 -19.64
CA ALA A 138 14.97 17.83 -18.93
C ALA A 138 15.60 16.46 -18.67
N ASP A 139 16.92 16.47 -18.48
CA ASP A 139 17.68 15.27 -18.11
C ASP A 139 17.33 14.81 -16.69
N TRP A 140 17.35 13.48 -16.50
CA TRP A 140 17.12 12.87 -15.19
C TRP A 140 18.32 13.07 -14.27
N LYS A 141 18.07 13.67 -13.11
CA LYS A 141 18.97 13.65 -11.96
C LYS A 141 18.68 12.46 -11.07
N HIS A 142 19.67 12.02 -10.31
CA HIS A 142 19.60 10.85 -9.44
C HIS A 142 20.13 11.19 -8.07
N GLY A 143 19.53 10.60 -7.05
CA GLY A 143 19.85 10.86 -5.66
C GLY A 143 19.44 9.71 -4.77
N HIS A 144 19.88 9.76 -3.52
CA HIS A 144 19.49 8.81 -2.51
C HIS A 144 19.38 9.50 -1.16
N LEU A 145 18.47 9.01 -0.31
CA LEU A 145 18.32 9.44 1.07
C LEU A 145 18.33 8.21 1.98
N THR A 146 19.20 8.23 2.98
CA THR A 146 19.28 7.20 4.00
C THR A 146 18.57 7.66 5.28
N PHE A 147 17.44 7.03 5.58
CA PHE A 147 16.75 7.18 6.84
C PHE A 147 17.42 6.31 7.90
N VAL A 148 17.79 6.90 9.03
CA VAL A 148 18.42 6.19 10.16
C VAL A 148 17.53 6.32 11.38
N TYR A 149 17.19 5.18 11.99
CA TYR A 149 16.31 5.11 13.15
C TYR A 149 16.91 4.20 14.22
N ASP A 150 17.16 4.76 15.40
CA ASP A 150 17.58 4.00 16.57
C ASP A 150 16.35 3.43 17.29
N PHE A 151 16.02 2.18 16.98
CA PHE A 151 14.90 1.47 17.57
C PHE A 151 15.22 1.04 19.00
N SER A 152 14.45 1.58 19.94
CA SER A 152 14.43 1.13 21.33
C SER A 152 13.13 0.36 21.59
N PRO A 153 13.15 -0.98 21.69
CA PRO A 153 11.95 -1.75 22.00
C PRO A 153 11.45 -1.36 23.39
N GLN A 154 10.32 -0.68 23.46
CA GLN A 154 9.66 -0.44 24.75
C GLN A 154 8.98 -1.73 25.21
N PRO A 155 9.12 -2.10 26.49
CA PRO A 155 8.39 -3.23 27.04
C PRO A 155 6.88 -2.98 26.94
N SER A 156 6.18 -3.90 26.29
CA SER A 156 4.71 -3.85 26.23
C SER A 156 4.13 -4.31 27.56
N TYR A 157 3.84 -3.36 28.45
CA TYR A 157 3.23 -3.62 29.76
C TYR A 157 1.74 -4.02 29.69
N THR A 158 1.13 -3.93 28.50
CA THR A 158 -0.26 -4.33 28.27
C THR A 158 -0.41 -5.82 27.94
N LEU A 159 0.70 -6.51 27.63
CA LEU A 159 0.68 -7.94 27.36
C LEU A 159 0.80 -8.73 28.68
N PRO A 160 0.00 -9.79 28.86
CA PRO A 160 0.19 -10.70 29.99
C PRO A 160 1.61 -11.23 29.98
N LEU A 161 2.31 -11.11 31.11
CA LEU A 161 3.64 -11.69 31.28
C LEU A 161 3.58 -13.19 30.97
N PRO A 162 4.51 -13.72 30.15
CA PRO A 162 4.48 -15.12 29.78
C PRO A 162 4.62 -15.98 31.05
N LYS A 163 3.73 -16.97 31.20
CA LYS A 163 3.71 -17.89 32.36
C LYS A 163 5.00 -18.71 32.52
N ARG A 164 5.81 -18.81 31.45
CA ARG A 164 7.10 -19.49 31.41
C ARG A 164 8.13 -18.58 30.74
N LYS A 165 9.34 -18.49 31.29
CA LYS A 165 10.44 -17.74 30.68
C LYS A 165 10.68 -18.27 29.25
N PRO A 166 10.62 -17.41 28.22
CA PRO A 166 10.93 -17.83 26.85
C PRO A 166 12.38 -18.34 26.78
N SER A 167 12.63 -19.32 25.91
CA SER A 167 13.99 -19.78 25.64
C SER A 167 14.80 -18.66 24.97
N ALA A 168 16.13 -18.73 25.08
CA ALA A 168 17.00 -17.77 24.39
C ALA A 168 16.74 -17.74 22.87
N ALA A 169 16.44 -18.90 22.27
CA ALA A 169 16.09 -19.01 20.86
C ALA A 169 14.75 -18.33 20.53
N GLN A 170 13.74 -18.45 21.38
CA GLN A 170 12.46 -17.77 21.16
C GLN A 170 12.61 -16.25 21.31
N ALA A 171 13.31 -15.79 22.34
CA ALA A 171 13.55 -14.36 22.54
C ALA A 171 14.35 -13.72 21.39
N ALA A 172 15.29 -14.45 20.79
CA ALA A 172 16.02 -13.99 19.61
C ALA A 172 15.11 -13.85 18.38
N ARG A 173 14.23 -14.84 18.14
CA ARG A 173 13.24 -14.80 17.04
C ARG A 173 12.24 -13.66 17.22
N ASP A 174 11.71 -13.48 18.43
CA ASP A 174 10.74 -12.41 18.71
C ASP A 174 11.38 -11.02 18.50
N LEU A 175 12.66 -10.86 18.84
CA LEU A 175 13.42 -9.64 18.60
C LEU A 175 13.64 -9.41 17.09
N GLU A 176 14.02 -10.45 16.35
CA GLU A 176 14.22 -10.38 14.90
C GLU A 176 12.91 -10.01 14.17
N ASP A 177 11.80 -10.66 14.53
CA ASP A 177 10.47 -10.36 14.01
C ASP A 177 10.06 -8.91 14.31
N SER A 178 10.37 -8.42 15.52
CA SER A 178 10.07 -7.05 15.92
C SER A 178 10.89 -6.02 15.13
N LEU A 179 12.19 -6.27 14.97
CA LEU A 179 13.08 -5.43 14.17
C LEU A 179 12.64 -5.39 12.71
N TYR A 180 12.25 -6.54 12.15
CA TYR A 180 11.77 -6.62 10.77
C TYR A 180 10.46 -5.84 10.57
N ARG A 181 9.50 -5.99 11.49
CA ARG A 181 8.24 -5.22 11.43
C ARG A 181 8.47 -3.72 11.51
N GLU A 182 9.35 -3.28 12.41
CA GLU A 182 9.64 -1.87 12.54
C GLU A 182 10.44 -1.32 11.36
N TRP A 183 11.33 -2.12 10.79
CA TRP A 183 12.01 -1.79 9.54
C TRP A 183 11.04 -1.65 8.36
N GLU A 184 10.06 -2.54 8.20
CA GLU A 184 9.03 -2.42 7.16
C GLU A 184 8.17 -1.16 7.35
N ARG A 185 7.89 -0.77 8.61
CA ARG A 185 7.20 0.51 8.91
C ARG A 185 8.05 1.71 8.55
N LEU A 186 9.34 1.69 8.91
CA LEU A 186 10.29 2.74 8.52
C LEU A 186 10.35 2.88 7.00
N LYS A 187 10.48 1.76 6.29
CA LYS A 187 10.48 1.72 4.82
C LYS A 187 9.21 2.35 4.26
N ALA A 188 8.04 1.95 4.76
CA ALA A 188 6.76 2.50 4.30
C ALA A 188 6.73 4.03 4.47
N GLN A 189 7.04 4.53 5.66
CA GLN A 189 7.01 5.97 5.95
C GLN A 189 8.05 6.76 5.15
N ALA A 190 9.25 6.23 4.99
CA ALA A 190 10.30 6.83 4.16
C ALA A 190 9.83 7.01 2.71
N LEU A 191 9.24 5.96 2.13
CA LEU A 191 8.71 6.00 0.76
C LEU A 191 7.55 6.99 0.63
N PHE A 192 6.61 7.01 1.58
CA PHE A 192 5.50 7.96 1.56
C PHE A 192 5.96 9.41 1.70
N SER A 193 6.86 9.69 2.66
CA SER A 193 7.42 11.03 2.86
C SER A 193 8.15 11.54 1.61
N MET A 194 8.97 10.70 0.97
CA MET A 194 9.64 11.04 -0.28
C MET A 194 8.65 11.33 -1.41
N ARG A 195 7.57 10.56 -1.51
CA ARG A 195 6.54 10.78 -2.53
C ARG A 195 5.78 12.08 -2.30
N GLU A 196 5.43 12.39 -1.05
CA GLU A 196 4.78 13.67 -0.71
C GLU A 196 5.69 14.86 -0.98
N PHE A 197 6.98 14.78 -0.64
CA PHE A 197 7.95 15.83 -0.94
C PHE A 197 7.97 16.21 -2.42
N PHE A 198 8.07 15.23 -3.31
CA PHE A 198 8.05 15.51 -4.76
C PHE A 198 6.69 15.94 -5.28
N ARG A 199 5.58 15.42 -4.72
CA ARG A 199 4.22 15.87 -5.06
C ARG A 199 3.98 17.34 -4.72
N GLU A 200 4.56 17.83 -3.63
CA GLU A 200 4.48 19.24 -3.24
C GLU A 200 5.43 20.14 -4.04
N GLY A 201 6.16 19.59 -5.02
CA GLY A 201 7.09 20.33 -5.87
C GLY A 201 8.49 20.49 -5.26
N GLY A 202 8.85 19.64 -4.31
CA GLY A 202 10.18 19.60 -3.72
C GLY A 202 11.28 19.33 -4.75
N ASP A 203 12.38 20.05 -4.65
CA ASP A 203 13.57 19.83 -5.48
C ASP A 203 14.42 18.70 -4.90
N GLY A 204 14.78 17.72 -5.72
CA GLY A 204 15.66 16.63 -5.29
C GLY A 204 17.06 17.10 -4.88
N ASP A 205 17.52 18.27 -5.34
CA ASP A 205 18.78 18.87 -4.87
C ASP A 205 18.73 19.30 -3.40
N ALA A 206 17.52 19.49 -2.83
CA ALA A 206 17.32 19.82 -1.42
C ALA A 206 17.22 18.60 -0.50
N VAL A 207 17.25 17.38 -1.07
CA VAL A 207 17.14 16.14 -0.30
C VAL A 207 18.49 15.83 0.37
N PRO A 208 18.55 15.67 1.70
CA PRO A 208 19.80 15.32 2.37
C PRO A 208 20.23 13.88 2.05
N GLU A 209 21.52 13.58 2.15
CA GLU A 209 22.02 12.20 1.98
C GLU A 209 21.60 11.28 3.15
N VAL A 210 21.53 11.84 4.36
CA VAL A 210 21.21 11.11 5.60
C VAL A 210 20.22 11.93 6.43
N PHE A 211 19.18 11.26 6.92
CA PHE A 211 18.21 11.86 7.83
C PHE A 211 18.02 10.98 9.07
N ALA A 212 18.24 11.57 10.24
CA ALA A 212 17.92 10.94 11.52
C ALA A 212 16.41 11.07 11.77
N VAL A 213 15.74 9.92 11.79
CA VAL A 213 14.28 9.82 11.94
C VAL A 213 13.86 10.34 13.30
N ARG A 214 12.77 11.12 13.32
CA ARG A 214 12.25 11.74 14.55
C ARG A 214 11.17 10.82 15.18
N PRO A 215 11.48 10.06 16.24
CA PRO A 215 10.47 9.21 16.89
C PRO A 215 9.37 10.05 17.55
N SER A 216 8.23 9.39 17.82
CA SER A 216 7.12 10.02 18.51
C SER A 216 7.49 10.45 19.94
N PRO A 217 7.20 11.72 20.33
CA PRO A 217 7.48 12.20 21.68
C PRO A 217 6.62 11.49 22.74
N TYR A 218 5.48 10.91 22.36
CA TYR A 218 4.52 10.30 23.29
C TYR A 218 4.64 8.76 23.41
N GLY A 219 5.70 8.13 22.88
CA GLY A 219 5.80 6.67 23.01
C GLY A 219 6.81 5.94 22.12
N GLY A 220 7.92 6.56 21.71
CA GLY A 220 9.15 5.85 21.30
C GLY A 220 9.13 5.09 19.96
N GLY A 221 8.01 5.06 19.24
CA GLY A 221 7.88 4.47 17.92
C GLY A 221 7.82 5.50 16.79
N LEU A 222 7.78 5.01 15.56
CA LEU A 222 7.54 5.81 14.37
C LEU A 222 6.10 6.37 14.32
N ASN A 223 5.94 7.60 13.87
CA ASN A 223 4.64 8.23 13.58
C ASN A 223 4.61 8.78 12.15
N ASN A 224 3.45 9.30 11.71
CA ASN A 224 3.26 9.73 10.31
C ASN A 224 4.19 10.87 9.86
N PHE A 225 4.84 11.58 10.79
CA PHE A 225 5.76 12.70 10.51
C PHE A 225 7.23 12.35 10.76
N SER A 226 7.51 11.13 11.24
CA SER A 226 8.86 10.72 11.65
C SER A 226 9.89 10.80 10.53
N CYS A 227 9.46 10.63 9.29
CA CYS A 227 10.30 10.66 8.09
C CYS A 227 10.21 11.98 7.30
N ASN A 228 9.51 13.01 7.79
CA ASN A 228 9.33 14.27 7.05
C ASN A 228 10.56 15.18 7.21
N PHE A 229 11.61 14.91 6.45
CA PHE A 229 12.87 15.65 6.47
C PHE A 229 12.72 17.12 6.03
N TRP A 230 11.70 17.42 5.25
CA TRP A 230 11.40 18.74 4.69
C TRP A 230 10.46 19.58 5.56
N GLN A 231 9.85 19.00 6.60
CA GLN A 231 9.01 19.74 7.54
C GLN A 231 9.84 20.22 8.75
N PRO A 232 9.59 21.47 9.23
CA PRO A 232 10.22 21.95 10.44
C PRO A 232 9.81 21.09 11.64
N GLU A 233 10.68 20.99 12.64
CA GLU A 233 10.35 20.30 13.89
C GLU A 233 9.15 20.98 14.53
N ARG A 234 8.02 20.25 14.60
CA ARG A 234 6.88 20.72 15.37
C ARG A 234 7.29 20.71 16.85
N PRO A 235 7.20 21.85 17.56
CA PRO A 235 7.44 21.86 19.00
C PRO A 235 6.44 20.91 19.67
N ALA A 236 6.92 20.13 20.64
CA ALA A 236 6.04 19.32 21.48
C ALA A 236 5.09 20.29 22.23
N LEU A 237 3.79 20.17 21.96
CA LEU A 237 2.74 20.82 22.74
C LEU A 237 2.49 20.04 24.03
#